data_AF-A0A957NMJ3-F1
#
_entry.id   AF-A0A957NMJ3-F1
#
_cell.length_a   1.000
_cell.length_b   1.000
_cell.length_c   1.000
_cell.angle_alpha   90.00
_cell.angle_beta   90.00
_cell.angle_gamma   90.00
#
_symmetry.space_group_name_H-M   'P 1'
#
loop_
_entity.id
_entity.type
_entity.pdbx_description
1 polymer ?
#
loop_
_entity_poly.entity_id
_entity_poly.type
_entity_poly.pdbx_seq_one_letter_code
_entity_poly.pdbx_strand_id
1 'polypeptide(L)'
;MDRCLTPLIEPWYFFPFKGGTPPSTAAEWYTWYTSGGTAGEEPPEEVAAQYALYDQIKGASAEELPGLAEQFFDRASEEVWFIGTVGALPHVGVVKNNFRNVPDVNYCVLYDSDAWAEQYFIAQ
;
A
#
# COMPACT_ATOMS: atom_id res chain seq x y z
N MET A 1 5.27 -1.74 8.94
CA MET A 1 4.73 -0.77 7.97
C MET A 1 3.24 -1.00 7.88
N ASP A 2 2.42 0.02 8.15
CA ASP A 2 1.02 -0.02 7.73
C ASP A 2 1.03 0.09 6.20
N ARG A 3 0.79 -1.02 5.51
CA ARG A 3 0.91 -1.09 4.04
C ARG A 3 -0.19 -0.30 3.33
N CYS A 4 -1.17 0.19 4.07
CA CYS A 4 -2.14 1.15 3.56
C CYS A 4 -1.57 2.58 3.43
N LEU A 5 -0.40 2.88 4.02
CA LEU A 5 0.24 4.20 3.92
C LEU A 5 0.90 4.43 2.55
N THR A 6 1.32 3.36 1.87
CA THR A 6 1.90 3.39 0.52
C THR A 6 1.12 2.52 -0.47
N PRO A 7 -0.18 2.81 -0.65
CA PRO A 7 -1.12 1.89 -1.28
C PRO A 7 -0.85 1.66 -2.78
N LEU A 8 -0.12 2.53 -3.46
CA LEU A 8 0.23 2.37 -4.87
C LEU A 8 1.53 1.58 -5.09
N ILE A 9 2.37 1.48 -4.05
CA ILE A 9 3.62 0.67 -4.09
C ILE A 9 3.28 -0.79 -3.77
N GLU A 10 2.42 -1.00 -2.76
CA GLU A 10 1.93 -2.33 -2.36
C GLU A 10 0.39 -2.32 -2.26
N PRO A 11 -0.36 -2.50 -3.36
CA PRO A 11 -1.82 -2.33 -3.36
C PRO A 11 -2.60 -3.54 -2.83
N TRP A 12 -1.97 -4.35 -1.96
CA TRP A 12 -2.43 -5.69 -1.60
C TRP A 12 -3.83 -5.76 -0.98
N TYR A 13 -4.38 -4.65 -0.48
CA TYR A 13 -5.71 -4.57 0.10
C TYR A 13 -6.79 -4.02 -0.85
N PHE A 14 -6.41 -3.55 -2.04
CA PHE A 14 -7.30 -2.82 -2.95
C PHE A 14 -7.64 -3.60 -4.22
N PHE A 15 -7.15 -4.83 -4.34
CA PHE A 15 -7.48 -5.78 -5.40
C PHE A 15 -7.14 -7.21 -4.97
N PRO A 16 -7.63 -8.27 -5.65
CA PRO A 16 -7.33 -9.65 -5.28
C PRO A 16 -5.83 -9.98 -5.39
N PHE A 17 -5.27 -10.58 -4.34
CA PHE A 17 -3.84 -10.75 -4.18
C PHE A 17 -3.46 -12.13 -3.64
N LYS A 18 -2.27 -12.61 -4.03
CA LYS A 18 -1.66 -13.84 -3.50
C LYS A 18 -0.40 -13.49 -2.68
N GLY A 19 -0.48 -13.68 -1.37
CA GLY A 19 0.64 -13.50 -0.45
C GLY A 19 0.49 -14.28 0.85
N GLY A 20 1.54 -14.26 1.68
CA GLY A 20 1.54 -14.91 2.98
C GLY A 20 0.97 -14.06 4.11
N THR A 21 1.25 -12.76 4.12
CA THR A 21 0.66 -11.79 5.06
C THR A 21 0.61 -10.44 4.34
N PRO A 22 -0.57 -9.84 4.08
CA PRO A 22 -1.92 -10.25 4.48
C PRO A 22 -2.37 -11.59 3.83
N PRO A 23 -3.42 -12.23 4.37
CA PRO A 23 -3.97 -13.46 3.79
C PRO A 23 -4.38 -13.22 2.34
N SER A 24 -4.16 -14.23 1.49
CA SER A 24 -4.52 -14.16 0.07
C SER A 24 -6.04 -14.07 -0.12
N THR A 25 -6.47 -13.30 -1.12
CA THR A 25 -7.85 -13.26 -1.61
C THR A 25 -7.85 -13.62 -3.09
N ALA A 26 -8.66 -14.62 -3.46
CA ALA A 26 -8.76 -15.15 -4.81
C ALA A 26 -7.40 -15.34 -5.53
N ALA A 27 -6.54 -16.18 -4.93
CA ALA A 27 -5.16 -16.39 -5.35
C ALA A 27 -4.99 -16.86 -6.81
N GLU A 28 -5.99 -17.55 -7.36
CA GLU A 28 -5.96 -18.03 -8.75
C GLU A 28 -6.14 -16.89 -9.76
N TRP A 29 -6.95 -15.88 -9.47
CA TRP A 29 -7.08 -14.66 -10.28
C TRP A 29 -5.78 -13.87 -10.32
N TYR A 30 -5.11 -13.75 -9.18
CA TYR A 30 -3.80 -13.11 -9.11
C TYR A 30 -2.73 -13.93 -9.85
N THR A 31 -2.82 -15.26 -9.84
CA THR A 31 -1.93 -16.14 -10.61
C THR A 31 -2.17 -15.96 -12.11
N TRP A 32 -3.42 -15.79 -12.54
CA TRP A 32 -3.77 -15.43 -13.92
C TRP A 32 -3.17 -14.10 -14.33
N TYR A 33 -3.37 -13.06 -13.52
CA TYR A 33 -2.82 -11.73 -13.79
C TYR A 33 -1.28 -11.73 -13.89
N THR A 34 -0.59 -12.33 -12.91
CA THR A 34 0.88 -12.36 -12.88
C THR A 34 1.52 -13.27 -13.93
N SER A 35 0.81 -14.30 -14.39
CA SER A 35 1.29 -15.21 -15.44
C SER A 35 0.93 -14.76 -16.86
N GLY A 36 0.21 -13.63 -17.00
CA GLY A 36 -0.31 -13.17 -18.29
C GLY A 36 -1.31 -14.16 -18.91
N GLY A 37 -2.11 -14.84 -18.08
CA GLY A 37 -3.13 -15.79 -18.50
C GLY A 37 -2.63 -17.21 -18.83
N THR A 38 -1.38 -17.53 -18.53
CA THR A 38 -0.82 -18.87 -18.81
C THR A 38 -1.09 -19.89 -17.69
N ALA A 39 -1.46 -19.43 -16.49
CA ALA A 39 -1.82 -20.25 -15.34
C ALA A 39 -2.85 -19.54 -14.46
N GLY A 40 -3.60 -20.29 -13.64
CA GLY A 40 -4.64 -19.74 -12.78
C GLY A 40 -6.01 -19.67 -13.46
N GLU A 41 -6.94 -18.95 -12.82
CA GLU A 41 -8.32 -18.82 -13.26
C GLU A 41 -8.55 -17.41 -13.82
N GLU A 42 -9.20 -17.33 -14.98
CA GLU A 42 -9.57 -16.04 -15.58
C GLU A 42 -10.53 -15.29 -14.64
N PRO A 43 -10.16 -14.07 -14.21
CA PRO A 43 -11.00 -13.31 -13.29
C PRO A 43 -12.26 -12.77 -13.99
N PRO A 44 -13.30 -12.45 -13.22
CA PRO A 44 -14.41 -11.64 -13.69
C PRO A 44 -13.97 -10.27 -14.26
N GLU A 45 -14.82 -9.64 -15.06
CA GLU A 45 -14.52 -8.38 -15.74
C GLU A 45 -14.14 -7.25 -14.77
N GLU A 46 -14.82 -7.16 -13.63
CA GLU A 46 -14.60 -6.15 -12.61
C GLU A 46 -13.18 -6.22 -12.01
N VAL A 47 -12.69 -7.44 -11.79
CA VAL A 47 -11.34 -7.73 -11.28
C VAL A 47 -10.30 -7.49 -12.37
N ALA A 48 -10.56 -7.93 -13.59
CA ALA A 48 -9.68 -7.70 -14.74
C ALA A 48 -9.47 -6.19 -14.99
N ALA A 49 -10.55 -5.40 -14.91
CA ALA A 49 -10.49 -3.95 -15.02
C ALA A 49 -9.66 -3.30 -13.90
N GLN A 50 -9.76 -3.81 -12.67
CA GLN A 50 -8.95 -3.34 -11.54
C GLN A 50 -7.45 -3.61 -11.75
N TYR A 51 -7.10 -4.80 -12.28
CA TYR A 51 -5.72 -5.12 -12.65
C TYR A 51 -5.20 -4.21 -13.77
N ALA A 52 -5.98 -3.98 -14.82
CA ALA A 52 -5.61 -3.11 -15.93
C ALA A 52 -5.43 -1.65 -15.50
N LEU A 53 -6.23 -1.18 -14.53
CA LEU A 53 -6.07 0.16 -13.96
C LEU A 53 -4.77 0.26 -13.15
N TYR A 54 -4.43 -0.77 -12.38
CA TYR A 54 -3.14 -0.82 -11.68
C TYR A 54 -1.95 -0.88 -12.65
N ASP A 55 -2.09 -1.56 -13.79
CA ASP A 55 -1.08 -1.54 -14.86
C ASP A 55 -0.81 -0.13 -15.40
N GLN A 56 -1.86 0.68 -15.57
CA GLN A 56 -1.73 2.08 -15.98
C GLN A 56 -1.02 2.91 -14.91
N ILE A 57 -1.39 2.72 -13.63
CA ILE A 57 -0.76 3.40 -12.49
C ILE A 57 0.75 3.16 -12.45
N LYS A 58 1.21 1.93 -12.72
CA LYS A 58 2.65 1.59 -12.75
C LYS A 58 3.45 2.39 -13.79
N GLY A 59 2.81 2.85 -14.86
CA GLY A 59 3.42 3.62 -15.94
C GLY A 59 3.03 5.10 -15.98
N ALA A 60 2.20 5.57 -15.05
CA ALA A 60 1.62 6.90 -15.08
C ALA A 60 2.66 8.00 -14.76
N SER A 61 2.49 9.16 -15.39
CA SER A 61 3.24 10.36 -15.01
C SER A 61 2.71 10.94 -13.68
N ALA A 62 3.49 11.83 -13.05
CA ALA A 62 3.08 12.50 -11.82
C ALA A 62 1.79 13.31 -11.94
N GLU A 63 1.47 13.79 -13.16
CA GLU A 63 0.23 14.55 -13.43
C GLU A 63 -0.99 13.65 -13.58
N GLU A 64 -0.83 12.46 -14.15
CA GLU A 64 -1.92 11.49 -14.39
C GLU A 64 -2.23 10.64 -13.16
N LEU A 65 -1.21 10.39 -12.32
CA LEU A 65 -1.29 9.49 -11.18
C LEU A 65 -2.45 9.80 -10.21
N PRO A 66 -2.74 11.06 -9.83
CA PRO A 66 -3.83 11.35 -8.89
C PRO A 66 -5.20 10.89 -9.39
N GLY A 67 -5.51 11.14 -10.67
CA GLY A 67 -6.81 10.78 -11.25
C GLY A 67 -6.98 9.28 -11.47
N LEU A 68 -5.89 8.57 -11.79
CA LEU A 68 -5.90 7.10 -11.88
C LEU A 68 -6.01 6.46 -10.50
N ALA A 69 -5.32 7.02 -9.50
CA ALA A 69 -5.40 6.54 -8.12
C ALA A 69 -6.80 6.72 -7.53
N GLU A 70 -7.45 7.87 -7.75
CA GLU A 70 -8.84 8.10 -7.32
C GLU A 70 -9.78 7.03 -7.89
N GLN A 71 -9.75 6.81 -9.21
CA GLN A 71 -10.53 5.76 -9.86
C GLN A 71 -10.23 4.36 -9.29
N PHE A 72 -8.98 4.08 -8.96
CA PHE A 72 -8.57 2.78 -8.41
C PHE A 72 -9.15 2.53 -7.02
N PHE A 73 -9.15 3.56 -6.16
CA PHE A 73 -9.73 3.46 -4.83
C PHE A 73 -11.25 3.46 -4.85
N ASP A 74 -11.88 4.23 -5.75
CA ASP A 74 -13.33 4.22 -5.91
C ASP A 74 -13.83 2.81 -6.27
N ARG A 75 -13.22 2.18 -7.29
CA ARG A 75 -13.53 0.80 -7.67
C ARG A 75 -13.26 -0.20 -6.54
N ALA A 76 -12.13 -0.06 -5.85
CA ALA A 76 -11.81 -0.93 -4.72
C ALA A 76 -12.84 -0.81 -3.58
N SER A 77 -13.44 0.37 -3.40
CA SER A 77 -14.48 0.63 -2.40
C SER A 77 -15.85 0.05 -2.77
N GLU A 78 -16.15 -0.08 -4.06
CA GLU A 78 -17.37 -0.71 -4.56
C GLU A 78 -17.32 -2.23 -4.43
N GLU A 79 -16.18 -2.83 -4.76
CA GLU A 79 -16.01 -4.29 -4.82
C GLU A 79 -15.62 -4.93 -3.48
N VAL A 80 -14.94 -4.18 -2.60
CA VAL A 80 -14.59 -4.58 -1.22
C VAL A 80 -13.91 -5.95 -1.12
N TRP A 81 -12.69 -6.07 -1.66
CA TRP A 81 -11.90 -7.31 -1.63
C TRP A 81 -11.41 -7.71 -0.22
N PHE A 82 -11.23 -6.72 0.64
CA PHE A 82 -10.78 -6.89 2.02
C PHE A 82 -11.62 -6.06 2.96
N ILE A 83 -12.07 -6.67 4.06
CA ILE A 83 -12.78 -5.97 5.14
C ILE A 83 -11.81 -5.86 6.32
N GLY A 84 -11.19 -4.68 6.44
CA GLY A 84 -10.39 -4.34 7.61
C GLY A 84 -11.28 -4.09 8.83
N THR A 85 -10.87 -4.59 10.00
CA THR A 85 -11.60 -4.37 11.27
C THR A 85 -11.02 -3.21 12.08
N VAL A 86 -9.70 -3.04 12.05
CA VAL A 86 -8.94 -2.00 12.73
C VAL A 86 -7.82 -1.51 11.81
N GLY A 87 -7.50 -0.22 11.88
CA GLY A 87 -6.42 0.41 11.14
C GLY A 87 -5.81 1.56 11.93
N ALA A 88 -4.68 2.11 11.47
CA ALA A 88 -4.01 3.27 12.08
C ALA A 88 -3.75 3.11 13.59
N LEU A 89 -3.14 2.00 13.99
CA LEU A 89 -2.74 1.79 15.39
C LEU A 89 -1.77 2.90 15.84
N PRO A 90 -1.85 3.38 17.09
CA PRO A 90 -0.92 4.39 17.58
C PRO A 90 0.50 3.83 17.63
N HIS A 91 1.42 4.51 16.94
CA HIS A 91 2.86 4.23 17.02
C HIS A 91 3.47 5.13 18.11
N VAL A 92 4.02 4.51 19.16
CA VAL A 92 4.64 5.25 20.27
C VAL A 92 6.15 5.33 20.06
N GLY A 93 6.66 6.55 19.94
CA GLY A 93 8.10 6.84 20.00
C GLY A 93 8.51 7.31 21.39
N VAL A 94 9.67 6.87 21.88
CA VAL A 94 10.24 7.34 23.15
C VAL A 94 11.53 8.09 22.85
N VAL A 95 11.58 9.36 23.24
CA VAL A 95 12.75 10.24 23.02
C VAL A 95 13.19 10.81 24.36
N LYS A 96 14.50 10.75 24.63
CA LYS A 96 15.07 11.36 25.84
C LYS A 96 14.96 12.88 25.74
N ASN A 97 14.67 13.58 26.85
CA ASN A 97 14.47 15.03 26.86
C ASN A 97 15.63 15.85 26.27
N ASN A 98 16.87 15.34 26.28
CA ASN A 98 18.04 16.01 25.69
C ASN A 98 18.39 15.50 24.27
N PHE A 99 17.64 14.55 23.73
CA PHE A 99 17.77 14.05 22.36
C PHE A 99 16.81 14.85 21.48
N ARG A 100 17.36 15.58 20.52
CA ARG A 100 16.67 16.64 19.77
C ARG A 100 16.70 16.36 18.27
N ASN A 101 15.86 17.11 17.56
CA ASN A 101 15.59 16.98 16.13
C ASN A 101 14.86 15.68 15.74
N VAL A 102 14.17 15.05 16.68
CA VAL A 102 13.24 13.95 16.38
C VAL A 102 11.86 14.54 16.05
N PRO A 103 11.25 14.21 14.91
CA PRO A 103 9.91 14.68 14.56
C PRO A 103 8.84 14.22 15.56
N ASP A 104 7.86 15.08 15.85
CA ASP A 104 6.71 14.74 16.70
C ASP A 104 5.75 13.74 16.03
N VAL A 105 5.68 13.79 14.70
CA VAL A 105 4.92 12.86 13.86
C VAL A 105 5.89 12.07 13.02
N ASN A 106 5.94 10.77 13.21
CA ASN A 106 6.77 9.88 12.42
C ASN A 106 5.93 9.30 11.27
N TYR A 107 6.29 9.61 10.02
CA TYR A 107 5.73 8.96 8.85
C TYR A 107 6.47 7.65 8.67
N CYS A 108 5.91 6.56 9.17
CA CYS A 108 6.53 5.24 9.07
C CYS A 108 6.30 4.64 7.67
N VAL A 109 6.91 5.23 6.64
CA VAL A 109 6.93 4.64 5.28
C VAL A 109 8.03 3.58 5.20
N LEU A 110 9.17 3.80 5.86
CA LEU A 110 10.30 2.87 5.94
C LEU A 110 10.86 2.84 7.37
N TYR A 111 10.07 2.33 8.32
CA TYR A 111 10.43 2.06 9.73
C TYR A 111 11.04 3.26 10.50
N ASP A 112 12.26 3.67 10.17
CA ASP A 112 13.05 4.69 10.87
C ASP A 112 13.76 5.70 9.93
N SER A 113 13.85 5.43 8.62
CA SER A 113 14.68 6.25 7.70
C SER A 113 14.05 7.60 7.35
N ASP A 114 12.73 7.69 7.40
CA ASP A 114 11.99 8.91 7.01
C ASP A 114 12.10 10.02 8.07
N ALA A 115 12.62 9.67 9.24
CA ALA A 115 12.81 10.59 10.34
C ALA A 115 14.20 11.24 10.30
N TRP A 116 15.02 10.99 9.26
CA TRP A 116 16.36 11.54 9.02
C TRP A 116 17.24 11.51 10.28
N ALA A 117 17.44 10.31 10.80
CA ALA A 117 18.14 10.10 12.07
C ALA A 117 19.59 10.65 12.09
N GLU A 118 20.20 10.83 10.92
CA GLU A 118 21.49 11.50 10.76
C GLU A 118 21.48 12.96 11.22
N GLN A 119 20.32 13.60 11.30
CA GLN A 119 20.16 14.96 11.78
C GLN A 119 19.90 15.03 13.30
N TYR A 120 19.81 13.91 14.00
CA TYR A 120 19.57 13.87 15.43
C TYR A 120 20.79 14.31 16.22
N PHE A 121 20.55 14.96 17.36
CA PHE A 121 21.65 15.38 18.23
C PHE A 121 21.28 15.33 19.71
N ILE A 122 22.31 15.24 20.55
CA ILE A 122 22.19 15.32 22.00
C ILE A 122 22.61 16.72 22.43
N ALA A 123 21.67 17.48 22.99
CA ALA A 123 21.99 18.75 23.64
C ALA A 123 22.88 18.48 24.87
N GLN A 124 24.03 19.16 24.91
CA GLN A 124 24.96 19.16 26.05
C GLN A 124 24.40 20.01 27.20
#